data_AF-A0A7K0HNM9-F1
#
_entry.id   AF-A0A7K0HNM9-F1
#
_cell.length_a   1.000
_cell.length_b   1.000
_cell.length_c   1.000
_cell.angle_alpha   90.00
_cell.angle_beta   90.00
_cell.angle_gamma   90.00
#
_symmetry.space_group_name_H-M   'P 1'
#
loop_
_entity.id
_entity.type
_entity.pdbx_description
1 polymer ?
#
loop_
_entity_poly.entity_id
_entity_poly.type
_entity_poly.pdbx_seq_one_letter_code
_entity_poly.pdbx_strand_id
1 'polypeptide(L)'
;MNVYITKSNASKIIRNLNLSKIEIEGNLYKEEKNRILKAMFSKYEQHELLAFKKLMENPEEFMNEIYEKLPIKEDTFWWVYEEHNPPAYHFDLACPRLKSDFKNYKIPTSIRFRNIFFDGNREFLVMKKLNTEEKEILEKNVDEYRNWWRSEGEILYEKDKDIFLMRVNNRFPGAMIRSITEFDAKNSGVETICSNNPMDIEAKIDQLIRESGQYYHKSDKNRSILSNYSKRNPYTTKPFSSNNTGYKDDEIRELLKEYNKLFKFPLKYYLKEYYRIKNNPDLKMEDSLLEQLGFRSCGCCYKNEINRIQSEIDESNMDQIDLRGVGVPVEDDFVDDIDSWSDMEMEIMLEADEYNDMVYWENVIREESL
;
A
#
# COMPACT_ATOMS: atom_id res chain seq x y z
N MET A 1 -4.03 24.01 -6.15
CA MET A 1 -4.66 24.17 -4.81
C MET A 1 -4.08 23.15 -3.84
N ASN A 2 -4.21 23.39 -2.53
CA ASN A 2 -3.79 22.39 -1.55
C ASN A 2 -4.90 21.35 -1.33
N VAL A 3 -4.52 20.08 -1.38
CA VAL A 3 -5.40 18.91 -1.25
C VAL A 3 -4.79 17.88 -0.30
N TYR A 4 -5.58 16.90 0.09
CA TYR A 4 -5.28 15.91 1.11
C TYR A 4 -5.23 14.51 0.52
N ILE A 5 -4.31 13.68 1.03
CA ILE A 5 -4.21 12.26 0.69
C ILE A 5 -4.14 11.40 1.96
N THR A 6 -4.38 10.10 1.81
CA THR A 6 -4.25 9.14 2.92
C THR A 6 -2.79 8.76 3.17
N LYS A 7 -2.47 8.29 4.38
CA LYS A 7 -1.13 7.74 4.71
C LYS A 7 -0.71 6.61 3.76
N SER A 8 -1.68 5.78 3.37
CA SER A 8 -1.50 4.70 2.39
C SER A 8 -1.03 5.26 1.05
N ASN A 9 -1.67 6.33 0.57
CA ASN A 9 -1.28 6.97 -0.68
C ASN A 9 0.10 7.65 -0.60
N ALA A 10 0.43 8.32 0.50
CA ALA A 10 1.77 8.87 0.73
C ALA A 10 2.85 7.76 0.71
N SER A 11 2.57 6.62 1.34
CA SER A 11 3.48 5.46 1.32
C SER A 11 3.60 4.83 -0.08
N LYS A 12 2.52 4.82 -0.88
CA LYS A 12 2.55 4.35 -2.27
C LYS A 12 3.45 5.23 -3.15
N ILE A 13 3.47 6.56 -2.94
CA ILE A 13 4.38 7.46 -3.64
C ILE A 13 5.82 6.99 -3.44
N ILE A 14 6.22 6.72 -2.19
CA ILE A 14 7.57 6.26 -1.87
C ILE A 14 7.88 4.87 -2.45
N ARG A 15 6.92 3.94 -2.42
CA ARG A 15 7.10 2.59 -3.00
C ARG A 15 7.28 2.60 -4.51
N ASN A 16 6.70 3.58 -5.17
CA ASN A 16 6.85 3.78 -6.61
C ASN A 16 8.12 4.58 -6.95
N LEU A 17 9.04 4.80 -6.01
CA LEU A 17 10.34 5.37 -6.34
C LEU A 17 11.35 4.27 -6.61
N ASN A 18 12.23 4.51 -7.57
CA ASN A 18 13.40 3.68 -7.75
C ASN A 18 14.49 4.05 -6.72
N LEU A 19 14.28 3.63 -5.47
CA LEU A 19 15.20 3.93 -4.36
C LEU A 19 16.63 3.39 -4.55
N SER A 20 16.89 2.54 -5.55
CA SER A 20 18.26 2.08 -5.86
C SER A 20 19.10 3.15 -6.55
N LYS A 21 18.46 4.08 -7.26
CA LYS A 21 19.11 5.11 -8.08
C LYS A 21 19.28 6.44 -7.37
N ILE A 22 18.71 6.56 -6.17
CA ILE A 22 18.64 7.80 -5.42
C ILE A 22 19.50 7.64 -4.17
N GLU A 23 20.48 8.53 -3.99
CA GLU A 23 21.21 8.64 -2.74
C GLU A 23 20.60 9.75 -1.88
N ILE A 24 20.01 9.38 -0.75
CA ILE A 24 19.40 10.32 0.18
C ILE A 24 20.21 10.30 1.47
N GLU A 25 20.89 11.41 1.74
CA GLU A 25 21.61 11.59 2.98
C GLU A 25 20.73 12.25 4.06
N GLY A 26 20.99 11.90 5.31
CA GLY A 26 20.33 12.52 6.45
C GLY A 26 20.37 11.67 7.72
N ASN A 27 19.86 12.27 8.79
CA ASN A 27 19.53 11.56 10.01
C ASN A 27 18.09 11.04 9.94
N LEU A 28 17.92 9.75 10.24
CA LEU A 28 16.60 9.12 10.39
C LEU A 28 15.89 9.75 11.59
N TYR A 29 16.59 9.95 12.70
CA TYR A 29 15.99 10.51 13.91
C TYR A 29 16.95 11.52 14.55
N LYS A 30 16.86 11.72 15.87
CA LYS A 30 17.80 12.51 16.66
C LYS A 30 19.23 11.97 16.48
N GLU A 31 20.19 12.88 16.42
CA GLU A 31 21.58 12.61 16.03
C GLU A 31 22.22 11.50 16.88
N GLU A 32 22.00 11.55 18.19
CA GLU A 32 22.52 10.61 19.18
C GLU A 32 21.97 9.18 19.04
N LYS A 33 20.82 9.02 18.38
CA LYS A 33 20.18 7.72 18.13
C LYS A 33 20.39 7.21 16.71
N ASN A 34 20.74 8.10 15.78
CA ASN A 34 20.83 7.78 14.35
C ASN A 34 21.83 6.65 14.05
N ARG A 35 22.93 6.57 14.80
CA ARG A 35 23.92 5.50 14.64
C ARG A 35 23.31 4.11 14.86
N ILE A 36 22.42 3.96 15.84
CA ILE A 36 21.76 2.68 16.16
C ILE A 36 20.80 2.32 15.03
N LEU A 37 19.99 3.27 14.57
CA LEU A 37 19.04 3.06 13.47
C LEU A 37 19.76 2.70 12.16
N LYS A 38 20.88 3.36 11.84
CA LYS A 38 21.72 3.02 10.66
C LYS A 38 22.39 1.65 10.75
N ALA A 39 22.60 1.13 11.96
CA ALA A 39 23.10 -0.23 12.17
C ALA A 39 21.99 -1.27 12.01
N MET A 40 20.76 -0.92 12.40
CA MET A 40 19.58 -1.79 12.35
C MET A 40 18.97 -1.92 10.95
N PHE A 41 18.80 -0.80 10.25
CA PHE A 41 18.11 -0.76 8.97
C PHE A 41 19.05 -1.03 7.78
N SER A 42 18.54 -1.73 6.77
CA SER A 42 19.21 -1.93 5.49
C SER A 42 19.37 -0.58 4.76
N LYS A 43 20.25 -0.50 3.75
CA LYS A 43 20.39 0.74 2.95
C LYS A 43 19.03 1.13 2.34
N TYR A 44 18.26 0.16 1.84
CA TYR A 44 16.93 0.38 1.30
C TYR A 44 15.95 0.97 2.32
N GLU A 45 15.82 0.35 3.50
CA GLU A 45 14.94 0.83 4.58
C GLU A 45 15.30 2.25 5.04
N GLN A 46 16.59 2.59 5.04
CA GLN A 46 17.04 3.95 5.33
C GLN A 46 16.59 4.94 4.26
N HIS A 47 16.75 4.61 2.97
CA HIS A 47 16.32 5.47 1.87
C HIS A 47 14.81 5.63 1.85
N GLU A 48 14.05 4.56 2.13
CA GLU A 48 12.59 4.62 2.24
C GLU A 48 12.15 5.62 3.33
N LEU A 49 12.74 5.53 4.52
CA LEU A 49 12.43 6.43 5.64
C LEU A 49 12.84 7.88 5.35
N LEU A 50 14.00 8.10 4.74
CA LEU A 50 14.48 9.44 4.38
C LEU A 50 13.67 10.06 3.23
N ALA A 51 13.26 9.25 2.24
CA ALA A 51 12.40 9.68 1.16
C ALA A 51 11.03 10.12 1.72
N PHE A 52 10.44 9.30 2.59
CA PHE A 52 9.20 9.68 3.27
C PHE A 52 9.36 10.95 4.10
N LYS A 53 10.47 11.10 4.84
CA LYS A 53 10.77 12.31 5.60
C LYS A 53 10.83 13.56 4.70
N LYS A 54 11.57 13.51 3.60
CA LYS A 54 11.67 14.61 2.63
C LYS A 54 10.32 14.95 2.00
N LEU A 55 9.52 13.94 1.65
CA LEU A 55 8.15 14.15 1.15
C LEU A 55 7.29 14.89 2.18
N MET A 56 7.45 14.62 3.48
CA MET A 56 6.72 15.36 4.53
C MET A 56 7.29 16.76 4.76
N GLU A 57 8.58 17.01 4.53
CA GLU A 57 9.23 18.31 4.73
C GLU A 57 8.92 19.29 3.59
N ASN A 58 9.07 18.85 2.35
CA ASN A 58 8.80 19.66 1.17
C ASN A 58 8.35 18.76 0.00
N PRO A 59 7.03 18.51 -0.15
CA PRO A 59 6.51 17.68 -1.22
C PRO A 59 6.89 18.16 -2.62
N GLU A 60 6.97 19.47 -2.84
CA GLU A 60 7.26 20.06 -4.16
C GLU A 60 8.70 19.80 -4.59
N GLU A 61 9.67 20.11 -3.72
CA GLU A 61 11.09 19.84 -3.96
C GLU A 61 11.36 18.35 -4.12
N PHE A 62 10.73 17.52 -3.27
CA PHE A 62 10.83 16.07 -3.37
C PHE A 62 10.39 15.54 -4.75
N MET A 63 9.28 16.05 -5.26
CA MET A 63 8.73 15.66 -6.55
C MET A 63 9.60 16.11 -7.73
N ASN A 64 10.21 17.29 -7.64
CA ASN A 64 11.06 17.81 -8.70
C ASN A 64 12.45 17.16 -8.75
N GLU A 65 13.02 16.79 -7.60
CA GLU A 65 14.41 16.33 -7.51
C GLU A 65 14.57 14.81 -7.41
N ILE A 66 13.58 14.12 -6.83
CA ILE A 66 13.71 12.71 -6.43
C ILE A 66 12.76 11.79 -7.20
N TYR A 67 11.60 12.31 -7.64
CA TYR A 67 10.58 11.50 -8.27
C TYR A 67 10.82 11.30 -9.77
N GLU A 68 11.20 10.08 -10.16
CA GLU A 68 11.09 9.62 -11.55
C GLU A 68 9.70 9.00 -11.77
N LYS A 69 8.96 9.52 -12.75
CA LYS A 69 7.63 9.01 -13.10
C LYS A 69 7.72 7.55 -13.56
N LEU A 70 7.26 6.63 -12.73
CA LEU A 70 7.10 5.24 -13.13
C LEU A 70 5.93 5.10 -14.12
N PRO A 71 6.02 4.13 -15.05
CA PRO A 71 4.92 3.81 -15.94
C PRO A 71 3.67 3.44 -15.12
N ILE A 72 2.52 3.91 -15.59
CA ILE A 72 1.21 3.59 -15.00
C ILE A 72 1.07 2.08 -14.92
N LYS A 73 0.69 1.56 -13.75
CA LYS A 73 0.48 0.12 -13.54
C LYS A 73 -0.54 -0.38 -14.56
N GLU A 74 -0.14 -1.34 -15.39
CA GLU A 74 -1.04 -1.98 -16.34
C GLU A 74 -2.13 -2.77 -15.61
N ASP A 75 -3.34 -2.75 -16.17
CA ASP A 75 -4.48 -3.49 -15.64
C ASP A 75 -4.20 -4.99 -15.68
N THR A 76 -4.32 -5.68 -14.55
CA THR A 76 -4.16 -7.13 -14.49
C THR A 76 -5.45 -7.88 -14.85
N PHE A 77 -6.56 -7.14 -14.99
CA PHE A 77 -7.92 -7.59 -15.30
C PHE A 77 -8.48 -8.59 -14.27
N TRP A 78 -7.93 -8.60 -13.06
CA TRP A 78 -8.38 -9.50 -11.99
C TRP A 78 -9.49 -8.90 -11.17
N TRP A 79 -9.54 -7.57 -11.07
CA TRP A 79 -10.46 -6.89 -10.17
C TRP A 79 -11.40 -5.94 -10.90
N VAL A 80 -12.57 -5.75 -10.29
CA VAL A 80 -13.59 -4.81 -10.76
C VAL A 80 -13.05 -3.38 -10.75
N TYR A 81 -12.44 -2.95 -9.64
CA TYR A 81 -11.89 -1.60 -9.46
C TYR A 81 -10.36 -1.58 -9.65
N GLU A 82 -9.92 -2.02 -10.80
CA GLU A 82 -8.50 -1.99 -11.20
C GLU A 82 -8.26 -1.01 -12.36
N GLU A 83 -9.14 -1.07 -13.35
CA GLU A 83 -9.14 -0.15 -14.48
C GLU A 83 -9.21 1.30 -14.02
N HIS A 84 -8.20 2.09 -14.36
CA HIS A 84 -8.21 3.54 -14.18
C HIS A 84 -8.71 3.96 -12.78
N ASN A 85 -8.23 3.25 -11.76
CA ASN A 85 -8.48 3.58 -10.36
C ASN A 85 -7.22 4.18 -9.72
N PRO A 86 -6.72 5.31 -10.24
CA PRO A 86 -5.60 5.97 -9.60
C PRO A 86 -6.01 6.41 -8.19
N PRO A 87 -5.04 6.53 -7.28
CA PRO A 87 -5.28 7.07 -5.96
C PRO A 87 -6.01 8.43 -6.04
N ALA A 88 -6.97 8.65 -5.15
CA ALA A 88 -7.70 9.90 -5.10
C ALA A 88 -7.02 10.90 -4.15
N TYR A 89 -7.06 12.18 -4.51
CA TYR A 89 -6.81 13.30 -3.61
C TYR A 89 -8.13 14.00 -3.26
N HIS A 90 -8.17 14.64 -2.09
CA HIS A 90 -9.38 15.18 -1.51
C HIS A 90 -9.23 16.68 -1.24
N PHE A 91 -10.21 17.49 -1.62
CA PHE A 91 -10.23 18.93 -1.28
C PHE A 91 -10.69 19.20 0.15
N ASP A 92 -11.35 18.23 0.78
CA ASP A 92 -11.93 18.35 2.11
C ASP A 92 -11.39 17.26 3.04
N LEU A 93 -10.82 17.67 4.18
CA LEU A 93 -10.34 16.79 5.25
C LEU A 93 -11.48 16.00 5.90
N ALA A 94 -12.71 16.53 5.87
CA ALA A 94 -13.90 15.88 6.41
C ALA A 94 -14.57 14.92 5.40
N CYS A 95 -13.97 14.69 4.23
CA CYS A 95 -14.55 13.80 3.22
C CYS A 95 -14.73 12.38 3.79
N PRO A 96 -15.94 11.81 3.78
CA PRO A 96 -16.18 10.45 4.27
C PRO A 96 -15.32 9.40 3.56
N ARG A 97 -15.01 9.64 2.28
CA ARG A 97 -14.17 8.75 1.47
C ARG A 97 -12.68 8.82 1.83
N LEU A 98 -12.24 9.90 2.46
CA LEU A 98 -10.87 9.98 2.96
C LEU A 98 -10.68 8.99 4.12
N LYS A 99 -11.75 8.75 4.90
CA LYS A 99 -11.78 7.87 6.08
C LYS A 99 -12.41 6.50 5.85
N SER A 100 -12.88 6.17 4.64
CA SER A 100 -13.52 4.88 4.36
C SER A 100 -12.50 3.85 3.90
N ASP A 101 -12.67 2.60 4.32
CA ASP A 101 -11.90 1.47 3.79
C ASP A 101 -12.03 1.37 2.26
N PHE A 102 -11.07 0.69 1.62
CA PHE A 102 -11.16 0.39 0.20
C PHE A 102 -11.61 -1.05 0.01
N LYS A 103 -12.70 -1.22 -0.76
CA LYS A 103 -13.24 -2.53 -1.10
C LYS A 103 -13.12 -2.83 -2.59
N ASN A 104 -12.78 -4.07 -2.92
CA ASN A 104 -12.71 -4.54 -4.31
C ASN A 104 -13.21 -5.97 -4.45
N TYR A 105 -13.52 -6.36 -5.69
CA TYR A 105 -14.17 -7.62 -6.00
C TYR A 105 -13.41 -8.31 -7.13
N LYS A 106 -13.05 -9.58 -6.91
CA LYS A 106 -12.35 -10.38 -7.91
C LYS A 106 -13.33 -10.80 -8.99
N ILE A 107 -12.99 -10.52 -10.25
CA ILE A 107 -13.79 -10.95 -11.39
C ILE A 107 -13.65 -12.47 -11.53
N PRO A 108 -14.75 -13.24 -11.54
CA PRO A 108 -14.68 -14.69 -11.64
C PRO A 108 -13.92 -15.16 -12.88
N THR A 109 -13.05 -16.17 -12.70
CA THR A 109 -12.26 -16.78 -13.78
C THR A 109 -13.14 -17.29 -14.93
N SER A 110 -14.35 -17.78 -14.61
CA SER A 110 -15.33 -18.25 -15.60
C SER A 110 -15.85 -17.15 -16.52
N ILE A 111 -15.80 -15.89 -16.09
CA ILE A 111 -16.16 -14.71 -16.86
C ILE A 111 -14.94 -14.21 -17.64
N ARG A 112 -13.82 -13.96 -16.95
CA ARG A 112 -12.60 -13.40 -17.57
C ARG A 112 -12.13 -14.21 -18.78
N PHE A 113 -12.06 -15.53 -18.60
CA PHE A 113 -11.56 -16.46 -19.60
C PHE A 113 -12.69 -17.16 -20.38
N ARG A 114 -13.88 -16.55 -20.42
CA ARG A 114 -14.99 -17.08 -21.22
C ARG A 114 -14.57 -17.08 -22.69
N ASN A 115 -14.88 -18.18 -23.39
CA ASN A 115 -14.49 -18.42 -24.78
C ASN A 115 -12.98 -18.49 -25.04
N ILE A 116 -12.17 -18.66 -23.99
CA ILE A 116 -10.75 -18.98 -24.11
C ILE A 116 -10.55 -20.44 -23.72
N PHE A 117 -9.98 -21.22 -24.65
CA PHE A 117 -9.80 -22.66 -24.50
C PHE A 117 -8.40 -22.97 -23.96
N PHE A 118 -8.34 -23.80 -22.91
CA PHE A 118 -7.08 -24.19 -22.29
C PHE A 118 -7.09 -25.68 -21.95
N ASP A 119 -5.95 -26.33 -22.13
CA ASP A 119 -5.71 -27.74 -21.75
C ASP A 119 -5.34 -27.91 -20.26
N GLY A 120 -5.47 -26.86 -19.44
CA GLY A 120 -5.04 -26.84 -18.03
C GLY A 120 -5.98 -26.09 -17.08
N ASN A 121 -5.59 -25.99 -15.80
CA ASN A 121 -6.38 -25.32 -14.77
C ASN A 121 -6.46 -23.79 -15.03
N ARG A 122 -7.69 -23.28 -15.18
CA ARG A 122 -8.00 -21.87 -15.45
C ARG A 122 -7.59 -20.90 -14.33
N GLU A 123 -7.44 -21.39 -13.10
CA GLU A 123 -7.15 -20.55 -11.93
C GLU A 123 -5.71 -20.02 -11.89
N PHE A 124 -4.78 -20.70 -12.55
CA PHE A 124 -3.34 -20.35 -12.57
C PHE A 124 -2.89 -19.70 -13.89
N LEU A 125 -3.83 -19.33 -14.77
CA LEU A 125 -3.51 -18.66 -16.02
C LEU A 125 -3.12 -17.21 -15.77
N VAL A 126 -1.89 -16.88 -16.15
CA VAL A 126 -1.31 -15.55 -16.06
C VAL A 126 -1.39 -14.89 -17.44
N MET A 127 -1.80 -13.63 -17.49
CA MET A 127 -1.94 -12.82 -18.72
C MET A 127 -0.77 -12.95 -19.69
N LYS A 128 0.47 -13.05 -19.18
CA LYS A 128 1.70 -13.20 -19.99
C LYS A 128 1.74 -14.46 -20.87
N LYS A 129 0.82 -15.41 -20.69
CA LYS A 129 0.73 -16.66 -21.48
C LYS A 129 -0.31 -16.62 -22.58
N LEU A 130 -1.12 -15.55 -22.67
CA LEU A 130 -2.15 -15.41 -23.69
C LEU A 130 -1.56 -14.87 -24.99
N ASN A 131 -2.07 -15.35 -26.11
CA ASN A 131 -1.81 -14.72 -27.40
C ASN A 131 -2.66 -13.45 -27.58
N THR A 132 -2.42 -12.68 -28.65
CA THR A 132 -3.09 -11.40 -28.90
C THR A 132 -4.62 -11.52 -28.96
N GLU A 133 -5.15 -12.53 -29.66
CA GLU A 133 -6.59 -12.74 -29.81
C GLU A 133 -7.25 -13.13 -28.47
N GLU A 134 -6.60 -14.00 -27.70
CA GLU A 134 -7.06 -14.37 -26.37
C GLU A 134 -7.05 -13.19 -25.40
N LYS A 135 -6.07 -12.29 -25.53
CA LYS A 135 -6.00 -11.06 -24.75
C LYS A 135 -7.17 -10.13 -25.08
N GLU A 136 -7.49 -9.93 -26.36
CA GLU A 136 -8.64 -9.13 -26.79
C GLU A 136 -9.97 -9.71 -26.27
N ILE A 137 -10.12 -11.04 -26.29
CA ILE A 137 -11.31 -11.71 -25.72
C ILE A 137 -11.41 -11.46 -24.21
N LEU A 138 -10.29 -11.60 -23.50
CA LEU A 138 -10.22 -11.36 -22.05
C LEU A 138 -10.59 -9.92 -21.70
N GLU A 139 -9.99 -8.95 -22.40
CA GLU A 139 -10.26 -7.52 -22.21
C GLU A 139 -11.76 -7.23 -22.39
N LYS A 140 -12.34 -7.71 -23.50
CA LYS A 140 -13.78 -7.54 -23.78
C LYS A 140 -14.67 -8.15 -22.69
N ASN A 141 -14.37 -9.37 -22.22
CA ASN A 141 -15.15 -10.04 -21.18
C ASN A 141 -15.10 -9.26 -19.86
N VAL A 142 -13.92 -8.74 -19.51
CA VAL A 142 -13.69 -7.99 -18.28
C VAL A 142 -14.41 -6.64 -18.34
N ASP A 143 -14.34 -5.94 -19.47
CA ASP A 143 -15.02 -4.67 -19.66
C ASP A 143 -16.55 -4.83 -19.63
N GLU A 144 -17.09 -5.89 -20.25
CA GLU A 144 -18.51 -6.21 -20.15
C GLU A 144 -18.94 -6.43 -18.69
N TYR A 145 -18.14 -7.18 -17.92
CA TYR A 145 -18.41 -7.41 -16.52
C TYR A 145 -18.32 -6.15 -15.67
N ARG A 146 -17.26 -5.34 -15.84
CA ARG A 146 -17.07 -4.08 -15.11
C ARG A 146 -18.19 -3.09 -15.39
N ASN A 147 -18.63 -2.99 -16.64
CA ASN A 147 -19.75 -2.11 -17.01
C ASN A 147 -21.06 -2.59 -16.37
N TRP A 148 -21.34 -3.89 -16.41
CA TRP A 148 -22.50 -4.47 -15.72
C TRP A 148 -22.44 -4.29 -14.19
N TRP A 149 -21.26 -4.46 -13.60
CA TRP A 149 -21.03 -4.27 -12.17
C TRP A 149 -21.39 -2.85 -11.75
N ARG A 150 -20.88 -1.84 -12.47
CA ARG A 150 -21.17 -0.42 -12.23
C ARG A 150 -22.65 -0.07 -12.43
N SER A 151 -23.35 -0.74 -13.34
CA SER A 151 -24.75 -0.40 -13.63
C SER A 151 -25.75 -1.03 -12.67
N GLU A 152 -25.56 -2.31 -12.29
CA GLU A 152 -26.49 -3.01 -11.41
C GLU A 152 -25.82 -4.02 -10.46
N GLY A 153 -24.65 -4.56 -10.82
CA GLY A 153 -24.02 -5.65 -10.07
C GLY A 153 -23.65 -5.28 -8.63
N GLU A 154 -23.07 -4.11 -8.39
CA GLU A 154 -22.68 -3.66 -7.03
C GLU A 154 -23.88 -3.59 -6.09
N ILE A 155 -24.93 -2.88 -6.51
CA ILE A 155 -26.15 -2.67 -5.72
C ILE A 155 -26.82 -4.01 -5.40
N LEU A 156 -26.87 -4.93 -6.36
CA LEU A 156 -27.42 -6.27 -6.15
C LEU A 156 -26.58 -7.04 -5.13
N TYR A 157 -25.25 -6.98 -5.25
CA TYR A 157 -24.33 -7.70 -4.37
C TYR A 157 -24.46 -7.26 -2.91
N GLU A 158 -24.55 -5.95 -2.68
CA GLU A 158 -24.69 -5.38 -1.33
C GLU A 158 -26.06 -5.65 -0.72
N LYS A 159 -27.13 -5.63 -1.53
CA LYS A 159 -28.50 -5.79 -1.05
C LYS A 159 -28.86 -7.24 -0.77
N ASP A 160 -28.53 -8.15 -1.69
CA ASP A 160 -28.92 -9.56 -1.61
C ASP A 160 -27.98 -10.42 -2.47
N LYS A 161 -27.07 -11.13 -1.80
CA LYS A 161 -26.05 -11.96 -2.45
C LYS A 161 -26.67 -13.11 -3.26
N ASP A 162 -27.83 -13.65 -2.88
CA ASP A 162 -28.46 -14.75 -3.62
C ASP A 162 -29.10 -14.26 -4.92
N ILE A 163 -29.78 -13.12 -4.87
CA ILE A 163 -30.30 -12.46 -6.09
C ILE A 163 -29.16 -12.07 -7.02
N PHE A 164 -28.07 -11.54 -6.46
CA PHE A 164 -26.86 -11.26 -7.22
C PHE A 164 -26.33 -12.51 -7.92
N LEU A 165 -26.15 -13.63 -7.20
CA LEU A 165 -25.64 -14.88 -7.76
C LEU A 165 -26.57 -15.43 -8.86
N MET A 166 -27.88 -15.33 -8.69
CA MET A 166 -28.84 -15.68 -9.73
C MET A 166 -28.67 -14.79 -10.96
N ARG A 167 -28.57 -13.47 -10.77
CA ARG A 167 -28.49 -12.48 -11.85
C ARG A 167 -27.18 -12.61 -12.65
N VAL A 168 -26.05 -12.74 -11.96
CA VAL A 168 -24.74 -12.87 -12.59
C VAL A 168 -24.62 -14.17 -13.39
N ASN A 169 -25.13 -15.29 -12.87
CA ASN A 169 -25.12 -16.57 -13.58
C ASN A 169 -26.04 -16.60 -14.81
N ASN A 170 -27.14 -15.84 -14.78
CA ASN A 170 -28.02 -15.69 -15.94
C ASN A 170 -27.37 -14.78 -17.01
N ARG A 171 -26.78 -13.66 -16.57
CA ARG A 171 -26.14 -12.68 -17.46
C ARG A 171 -24.87 -13.22 -18.12
N PHE A 172 -24.05 -13.94 -17.37
CA PHE A 172 -22.77 -14.49 -17.82
C PHE A 172 -22.80 -16.02 -17.77
N PRO A 173 -23.45 -16.68 -18.75
CA PRO A 173 -23.55 -18.14 -18.75
C PRO A 173 -22.17 -18.80 -18.86
N GLY A 174 -21.99 -19.91 -18.15
CA GLY A 174 -20.71 -20.61 -18.05
C GLY A 174 -20.65 -21.50 -16.82
N ALA A 175 -19.44 -21.65 -16.24
CA ALA A 175 -19.31 -22.32 -14.96
C ALA A 175 -20.01 -21.50 -13.86
N MET A 176 -20.88 -22.16 -13.11
CA MET A 176 -21.71 -21.53 -12.08
C MET A 176 -20.84 -20.82 -11.04
N ILE A 177 -21.04 -19.52 -10.91
CA ILE A 177 -20.44 -18.66 -9.90
C ILE A 177 -21.21 -18.91 -8.61
N ARG A 178 -20.51 -19.36 -7.57
CA ARG A 178 -21.09 -19.67 -6.25
C ARG A 178 -20.82 -18.58 -5.22
N SER A 179 -19.79 -17.78 -5.45
CA SER A 179 -19.38 -16.67 -4.61
C SER A 179 -18.45 -15.75 -5.39
N ILE A 180 -18.19 -14.57 -4.84
CA ILE A 180 -17.17 -13.63 -5.30
C ILE A 180 -16.17 -13.45 -4.18
N THR A 181 -14.88 -13.42 -4.55
CA THR A 181 -13.81 -13.08 -3.61
C THR A 181 -13.78 -11.58 -3.40
N GLU A 182 -13.95 -11.17 -2.15
CA GLU A 182 -13.85 -9.77 -1.71
C GLU A 182 -12.40 -9.48 -1.29
N PHE A 183 -11.95 -8.25 -1.55
CA PHE A 183 -10.69 -7.72 -1.03
C PHE A 183 -11.00 -6.43 -0.29
N ASP A 184 -10.68 -6.42 1.00
CA ASP A 184 -10.80 -5.25 1.85
C ASP A 184 -9.39 -4.77 2.23
N ALA A 185 -9.07 -3.54 1.88
CA ALA A 185 -7.89 -2.85 2.37
C ALA A 185 -8.35 -1.78 3.35
N LYS A 186 -7.94 -1.94 4.62
CA LYS A 186 -8.14 -0.91 5.62
C LYS A 186 -7.53 0.40 5.14
N ASN A 187 -8.30 1.48 5.17
CA ASN A 187 -7.81 2.79 4.85
C ASN A 187 -7.42 3.49 6.13
N SER A 188 -6.13 3.76 6.30
CA SER A 188 -5.61 4.49 7.46
C SER A 188 -5.94 5.99 7.48
N GLY A 189 -6.84 6.44 6.58
CA GLY A 189 -7.29 7.81 6.40
C GLY A 189 -6.22 8.88 6.58
N VAL A 190 -6.65 10.05 7.03
CA VAL A 190 -5.81 10.90 7.89
C VAL A 190 -6.16 10.49 9.31
N GLU A 191 -5.77 9.29 9.72
CA GLU A 191 -5.95 8.84 11.11
C GLU A 191 -5.22 9.80 12.05
N THR A 192 -6.02 10.48 12.88
CA THR A 192 -5.62 10.98 14.19
C THR A 192 -5.24 9.78 15.04
N ILE A 193 -3.97 9.37 15.00
CA ILE A 193 -3.44 8.51 16.07
C ILE A 193 -3.70 9.26 17.38
N CYS A 194 -4.27 8.54 18.36
CA CYS A 194 -4.68 9.03 19.68
C CYS A 194 -3.55 9.60 20.56
N SER A 195 -2.34 9.76 20.03
CA SER A 195 -1.36 10.64 20.63
C SER A 195 -1.11 11.84 19.71
N ASN A 196 -1.98 12.86 19.80
CA ASN A 196 -1.72 14.19 19.25
C ASN A 196 -0.46 14.86 19.86
N ASN A 197 0.24 14.18 20.77
CA ASN A 197 1.46 14.68 21.38
C ASN A 197 2.70 14.06 20.70
N PRO A 198 3.50 14.88 19.97
CA PRO A 198 4.80 14.47 19.48
C PRO A 198 5.69 13.82 20.55
N MET A 199 5.54 14.21 21.83
CA MET A 199 6.30 13.64 22.93
C MET A 199 6.03 12.14 23.15
N ASP A 200 4.81 11.67 22.91
CA ASP A 200 4.46 10.26 23.13
C ASP A 200 5.10 9.37 22.05
N ILE A 201 5.10 9.84 20.81
CA ILE A 201 5.75 9.14 19.69
C ILE A 201 7.27 9.11 19.90
N GLU A 202 7.88 10.24 20.28
CA GLU A 202 9.30 10.27 20.61
C GLU A 202 9.63 9.31 21.76
N ALA A 203 8.80 9.27 22.80
CA ALA A 203 8.98 8.34 23.93
C ALA A 203 8.88 6.87 23.49
N LYS A 204 7.96 6.53 22.58
CA LYS A 204 7.83 5.18 22.01
C LYS A 204 9.02 4.80 21.13
N ILE A 205 9.49 5.72 20.27
CA ILE A 205 10.71 5.50 19.47
C ILE A 205 11.90 5.25 20.40
N ASP A 206 12.08 6.11 21.41
CA ASP A 206 13.19 6.00 22.35
C ASP A 206 13.09 4.71 23.19
N GLN A 207 11.88 4.28 23.54
CA GLN A 207 11.62 3.00 24.21
C GLN A 207 12.03 1.81 23.32
N LEU A 208 11.53 1.75 22.08
CA LEU A 208 11.84 0.67 21.14
C LEU A 208 13.34 0.59 20.83
N ILE A 209 14.02 1.73 20.71
CA ILE A 209 15.48 1.75 20.53
C ILE A 209 16.18 1.15 21.76
N ARG A 210 15.76 1.50 22.98
CA ARG A 210 16.34 0.91 24.21
C ARG A 210 16.09 -0.59 24.30
N GLU A 211 14.85 -1.03 24.05
CA GLU A 211 14.45 -2.44 24.11
C GLU A 211 15.15 -3.27 23.04
N SER A 212 15.34 -2.73 21.83
CA SER A 212 16.13 -3.39 20.77
C SER A 212 17.58 -3.60 21.19
N GLY A 213 18.17 -2.64 21.92
CA GLY A 213 19.50 -2.76 22.50
C GLY A 213 19.57 -3.83 23.59
N GLN A 214 18.57 -3.89 24.47
CA GLN A 214 18.46 -4.96 25.48
C GLN A 214 18.30 -6.32 24.83
N TYR A 215 17.46 -6.43 23.78
CA TYR A 215 17.28 -7.66 23.02
C TYR A 215 18.57 -8.10 22.33
N TYR A 216 19.35 -7.17 21.79
CA TYR A 216 20.66 -7.44 21.19
C TYR A 216 21.63 -8.05 22.21
N HIS A 217 21.62 -7.58 23.46
CA HIS A 217 22.46 -8.07 24.55
C HIS A 217 21.85 -9.24 25.34
N LYS A 218 20.63 -9.69 25.02
CA LYS A 218 19.90 -10.73 25.76
C LYS A 218 20.62 -12.09 25.76
N SER A 219 21.32 -12.41 24.67
CA SER A 219 22.08 -13.66 24.54
C SER A 219 23.24 -13.51 23.55
N ASP A 220 24.23 -14.39 23.65
CA ASP A 220 25.31 -14.47 22.66
C ASP A 220 24.79 -14.82 21.26
N LYS A 221 23.71 -15.61 21.18
CA LYS A 221 23.00 -15.91 19.94
C LYS A 221 22.47 -14.63 19.28
N ASN A 222 21.73 -13.81 20.03
CA ASN A 222 21.19 -12.55 19.55
C ASN A 222 22.31 -11.62 19.07
N ARG A 223 23.35 -11.45 19.89
CA ARG A 223 24.49 -10.58 19.57
C ARG A 223 25.18 -11.00 18.28
N SER A 224 25.50 -12.29 18.15
CA SER A 224 26.20 -12.88 16.99
C SER A 224 25.37 -12.78 15.72
N ILE A 225 24.07 -13.11 15.79
CA ILE A 225 23.20 -13.08 14.61
C ILE A 225 22.92 -11.65 14.16
N LEU A 226 22.53 -10.77 15.08
CA LEU A 226 22.14 -9.39 14.75
C LEU A 226 23.32 -8.53 14.29
N SER A 227 24.54 -8.76 14.80
CA SER A 227 25.72 -8.02 14.33
C SER A 227 26.05 -8.32 12.86
N ASN A 228 25.76 -9.55 12.41
CA ASN A 228 26.09 -9.99 11.06
C ASN A 228 24.92 -9.81 10.08
N TYR A 229 23.68 -9.97 10.55
CA TYR A 229 22.52 -10.14 9.67
C TYR A 229 21.31 -9.25 9.96
N SER A 230 21.36 -8.31 10.90
CA SER A 230 20.21 -7.41 11.21
C SER A 230 19.65 -6.63 10.00
N LYS A 231 20.50 -6.38 9.00
CA LYS A 231 20.14 -5.69 7.74
C LYS A 231 19.65 -6.63 6.64
N ARG A 232 19.74 -7.95 6.83
CA ARG A 232 19.29 -8.94 5.83
C ARG A 232 17.78 -9.12 5.94
N ASN A 233 17.16 -9.36 4.79
CA ASN A 233 15.77 -9.78 4.73
C ASN A 233 15.67 -11.25 5.22
N PRO A 234 14.94 -11.54 6.30
CA PRO A 234 14.82 -12.90 6.80
C PRO A 234 13.86 -13.77 5.96
N TYR A 235 13.03 -13.21 5.11
CA TYR A 235 12.08 -13.97 4.30
C TYR A 235 12.68 -14.52 3.01
N THR A 236 13.92 -14.13 2.67
CA THR A 236 14.67 -14.72 1.55
C THR A 236 14.72 -16.24 1.67
N THR A 237 14.57 -16.97 0.55
CA THR A 237 14.80 -18.42 0.48
C THR A 237 16.27 -18.76 0.26
N LYS A 238 17.09 -17.77 -0.06
CA LYS A 238 18.53 -17.95 -0.29
C LYS A 238 19.25 -18.26 1.03
N PRO A 239 20.25 -19.14 1.01
CA PRO A 239 21.07 -19.41 2.20
C PRO A 239 21.86 -18.16 2.61
N PHE A 240 22.15 -18.05 3.91
CA PHE A 240 23.00 -16.98 4.42
C PHE A 240 24.47 -17.27 4.04
N SER A 241 24.91 -16.71 2.91
CA SER A 241 26.29 -16.87 2.45
C SER A 241 27.28 -16.37 3.52
N SER A 242 28.34 -17.15 3.76
CA SER A 242 29.38 -16.86 4.76
C SER A 242 28.87 -16.85 6.22
N ASN A 243 28.07 -17.85 6.59
CA ASN A 243 27.63 -18.06 7.97
C ASN A 243 28.75 -18.49 8.92
N ASN A 244 29.32 -17.50 9.62
CA ASN A 244 30.33 -17.69 10.65
C ASN A 244 29.76 -17.59 12.09
N THR A 245 28.43 -17.60 12.23
CA THR A 245 27.77 -17.38 13.53
C THR A 245 27.66 -18.66 14.38
N GLY A 246 27.80 -19.83 13.76
CA GLY A 246 27.65 -21.13 14.40
C GLY A 246 26.20 -21.62 14.53
N TYR A 247 25.21 -20.87 14.04
CA TYR A 247 23.79 -21.21 14.08
C TYR A 247 23.27 -21.64 12.71
N LYS A 248 22.21 -22.46 12.68
CA LYS A 248 21.58 -22.87 11.43
C LYS A 248 20.83 -21.71 10.77
N ASP A 249 20.69 -21.74 9.45
CA ASP A 249 19.99 -20.70 8.68
C ASP A 249 18.54 -20.50 9.15
N ASP A 250 17.84 -21.57 9.55
CA ASP A 250 16.47 -21.47 10.09
C ASP A 250 16.43 -20.74 11.44
N GLU A 251 17.41 -20.99 12.32
CA GLU A 251 17.51 -20.31 13.60
C GLU A 251 17.85 -18.82 13.44
N ILE A 252 18.70 -18.49 12.46
CA ILE A 252 18.99 -17.11 12.07
C ILE A 252 17.71 -16.45 11.57
N ARG A 253 16.98 -17.16 10.70
CA ARG A 253 15.76 -16.66 10.08
C ARG A 253 14.68 -16.37 11.12
N GLU A 254 14.42 -17.29 12.03
CA GLU A 254 13.44 -17.13 13.11
C GLU A 254 13.76 -15.92 13.99
N LEU A 255 15.02 -15.78 14.42
CA LEU A 255 15.43 -14.67 15.27
C LEU A 255 15.30 -13.32 14.55
N LEU A 256 15.67 -13.25 13.27
CA LEU A 256 15.53 -12.03 12.48
C LEU A 256 14.06 -11.69 12.22
N LYS A 257 13.18 -12.68 11.99
CA LYS A 257 11.72 -12.46 11.89
C LYS A 257 11.16 -11.89 13.18
N GLU A 258 11.53 -12.48 14.33
CA GLU A 258 11.15 -11.98 15.65
C GLU A 258 11.67 -10.56 15.87
N TYR A 259 12.94 -10.29 15.56
CA TYR A 259 13.53 -8.95 15.70
C TYR A 259 12.86 -7.90 14.81
N ASN A 260 12.51 -8.26 13.58
CA ASN A 260 11.78 -7.38 12.68
C ASN A 260 10.39 -7.07 13.23
N LYS A 261 9.66 -8.11 13.68
CA LYS A 261 8.32 -8.00 14.28
C LYS A 261 8.31 -7.11 15.52
N LEU A 262 9.25 -7.33 16.44
CA LEU A 262 9.28 -6.62 17.72
C LEU A 262 9.82 -5.19 17.61
N PHE A 263 10.76 -4.91 16.71
CA PHE A 263 11.49 -3.64 16.71
C PHE A 263 11.47 -2.91 15.38
N LYS A 264 11.88 -3.55 14.27
CA LYS A 264 12.04 -2.82 13.00
C LYS A 264 10.72 -2.30 12.45
N PHE A 265 9.66 -3.12 12.44
CA PHE A 265 8.36 -2.66 11.93
C PHE A 265 7.74 -1.58 12.80
N PRO A 266 7.66 -1.74 14.15
CA PRO A 266 7.19 -0.66 15.00
C PRO A 266 8.01 0.62 14.84
N LEU A 267 9.34 0.53 14.78
CA LEU A 267 10.20 1.71 14.58
C LEU A 267 9.96 2.39 13.22
N LYS A 268 9.83 1.64 12.11
CA LYS A 268 9.51 2.22 10.80
C LYS A 268 8.19 2.99 10.85
N TYR A 269 7.18 2.41 11.48
CA TYR A 269 5.88 3.06 11.67
C TYR A 269 5.99 4.36 12.47
N TYR A 270 6.55 4.30 13.69
CA TYR A 270 6.63 5.49 14.54
C TYR A 270 7.54 6.58 13.95
N LEU A 271 8.60 6.22 13.22
CA LEU A 271 9.44 7.20 12.51
C LEU A 271 8.66 7.91 11.41
N LYS A 272 7.87 7.18 10.60
CA LYS A 272 7.01 7.79 9.58
C LYS A 272 5.97 8.73 10.20
N GLU A 273 5.34 8.32 11.31
CA GLU A 273 4.39 9.18 12.04
C GLU A 273 5.06 10.40 12.67
N TYR A 274 6.27 10.25 13.22
CA TYR A 274 7.06 11.36 13.73
C TYR A 274 7.35 12.39 12.63
N TYR A 275 7.76 11.96 11.43
CA TYR A 275 7.99 12.87 10.30
C TYR A 275 6.70 13.56 9.85
N ARG A 276 5.59 12.82 9.76
CA ARG A 276 4.27 13.36 9.40
C ARG A 276 3.84 14.43 10.39
N ILE A 277 3.73 14.11 11.68
CA ILE A 277 3.22 15.03 12.70
C ILE A 277 4.07 16.29 12.81
N LYS A 278 5.40 16.14 12.65
CA LYS A 278 6.33 17.27 12.76
C LYS A 278 6.30 18.19 11.55
N ASN A 279 6.17 17.63 10.34
CA ASN A 279 6.43 18.37 9.10
C ASN A 279 5.17 18.57 8.23
N ASN A 280 4.27 17.59 8.17
CA ASN A 280 3.03 17.65 7.39
C ASN A 280 1.89 16.85 8.06
N PRO A 281 1.31 17.35 9.17
CA PRO A 281 0.34 16.61 9.97
C PRO A 281 -0.91 16.23 9.17
N ASP A 282 -1.37 17.11 8.29
CA ASP A 282 -2.61 16.91 7.52
C ASP A 282 -2.39 16.17 6.19
N LEU A 283 -1.13 15.80 5.85
CA LEU A 283 -0.78 15.23 4.54
C LEU A 283 -1.24 16.12 3.37
N LYS A 284 -1.05 17.41 3.54
CA LYS A 284 -1.41 18.45 2.59
C LYS A 284 -0.36 18.54 1.49
N MET A 285 -0.80 18.55 0.23
CA MET A 285 0.05 18.62 -0.97
C MET A 285 -0.63 19.45 -2.06
N GLU A 286 0.13 19.89 -3.06
CA GLU A 286 -0.44 20.58 -4.22
C GLU A 286 -1.12 19.56 -5.17
N ASP A 287 -2.31 19.89 -5.66
CA ASP A 287 -3.06 19.09 -6.64
C ASP A 287 -2.26 18.83 -7.92
N SER A 288 -1.58 19.84 -8.46
CA SER A 288 -0.76 19.75 -9.66
C SER A 288 0.32 18.66 -9.54
N LEU A 289 0.94 18.52 -8.37
CA LEU A 289 1.92 17.48 -8.06
C LEU A 289 1.28 16.09 -8.04
N LEU A 290 0.10 15.97 -7.44
CA LEU A 290 -0.62 14.70 -7.38
C LEU A 290 -1.14 14.27 -8.76
N GLU A 291 -1.57 15.22 -9.59
CA GLU A 291 -1.96 14.95 -10.98
C GLU A 291 -0.76 14.47 -11.83
N GLN A 292 0.42 15.03 -11.62
CA GLN A 292 1.66 14.54 -12.26
C GLN A 292 1.97 13.08 -11.87
N LEU A 293 1.72 12.73 -10.60
CA LEU A 293 1.77 11.37 -10.05
C LEU A 293 0.66 10.44 -10.56
N GLY A 294 -0.27 10.97 -11.35
CA GLY A 294 -1.40 10.24 -11.89
C GLY A 294 -2.55 10.07 -10.91
N PHE A 295 -2.59 10.79 -9.78
CA PHE A 295 -3.75 10.80 -8.89
C PHE A 295 -4.92 11.53 -9.56
N ARG A 296 -6.14 11.19 -9.13
CA ARG A 296 -7.36 11.89 -9.56
C ARG A 296 -8.01 12.65 -8.41
N SER A 297 -8.82 13.65 -8.73
CA SER A 297 -9.69 14.27 -7.74
C SER A 297 -10.73 13.27 -7.23
N CYS A 298 -11.04 13.34 -5.93
CA CYS A 298 -12.13 12.57 -5.35
C CYS A 298 -13.47 13.06 -5.92
N GLY A 299 -14.25 12.16 -6.53
CA GLY A 299 -15.57 12.52 -7.10
C GLY A 299 -16.57 13.07 -6.07
N CYS A 300 -16.44 12.74 -4.79
CA CYS A 300 -17.24 13.36 -3.72
C CYS A 300 -16.81 14.81 -3.46
N CYS A 301 -15.50 15.05 -3.29
CA CYS A 301 -14.96 16.39 -3.05
C CYS A 301 -15.17 17.30 -4.26
N TYR A 302 -14.96 16.78 -5.47
CA TYR A 302 -15.13 17.53 -6.71
C TYR A 302 -16.57 18.01 -6.90
N LYS A 303 -17.57 17.18 -6.60
CA LYS A 303 -18.98 17.60 -6.60
C LYS A 303 -19.26 18.67 -5.55
N ASN A 304 -18.70 18.53 -4.35
CA ASN A 304 -18.88 19.54 -3.30
C ASN A 304 -18.20 20.87 -3.67
N GLU A 305 -17.04 20.85 -4.33
CA GLU A 305 -16.39 22.05 -4.86
C GLU A 305 -17.20 22.66 -6.01
N ILE A 306 -17.66 21.85 -6.98
CA ILE A 306 -18.54 22.31 -8.04
C ILE A 306 -19.81 22.93 -7.46
N ASN A 307 -20.44 22.29 -6.47
CA ASN A 307 -21.62 22.81 -5.81
C ASN A 307 -21.33 24.09 -5.01
N ARG A 308 -20.13 24.25 -4.43
CA ARG A 308 -19.71 25.52 -3.80
C ARG A 308 -19.55 26.62 -4.86
N ILE A 309 -18.92 26.32 -6.00
CA ILE A 309 -18.73 27.26 -7.11
C ILE A 309 -20.06 27.57 -7.82
N GLN A 310 -20.97 26.59 -7.93
CA GLN A 310 -22.32 26.73 -8.50
C GLN A 310 -23.33 27.30 -7.50
N SER A 311 -23.08 27.27 -6.20
CA SER A 311 -23.89 28.04 -5.24
C SER A 311 -23.75 29.56 -5.40
N GLU A 312 -22.83 30.03 -6.25
CA GLU A 312 -22.74 31.41 -6.72
C GLU A 312 -23.42 31.63 -8.10
N ILE A 313 -23.84 30.58 -8.81
CA ILE A 313 -24.53 30.66 -10.12
C ILE A 313 -25.53 29.48 -10.24
N ASP A 314 -26.81 29.81 -10.14
CA ASP A 314 -28.00 28.96 -10.07
C ASP A 314 -28.00 27.58 -10.77
N GLU A 315 -28.79 26.71 -10.13
CA GLU A 315 -29.13 25.30 -10.34
C GLU A 315 -29.22 24.78 -11.78
N SER A 316 -28.45 23.72 -12.08
CA SER A 316 -28.99 22.41 -12.49
C SER A 316 -27.84 21.50 -12.92
N ASN A 317 -27.62 20.38 -12.22
CA ASN A 317 -27.23 19.10 -12.82
C ASN A 317 -27.14 18.00 -11.74
N MET A 318 -28.01 17.00 -11.86
CA MET A 318 -28.06 15.84 -10.98
C MET A 318 -27.59 14.62 -11.77
N ASP A 319 -26.29 14.31 -11.67
CA ASP A 319 -25.72 13.09 -12.23
C ASP A 319 -25.03 12.24 -11.14
N GLN A 320 -25.13 10.92 -11.35
CA GLN A 320 -24.90 9.82 -10.41
C GLN A 320 -23.60 9.90 -9.60
N ILE A 321 -23.68 9.60 -8.30
CA ILE A 321 -22.54 9.52 -7.37
C ILE A 321 -21.70 8.30 -7.74
N ASP A 322 -20.43 8.49 -8.13
CA ASP A 322 -19.49 7.41 -8.44
C ASP A 322 -19.11 6.69 -7.13
N LEU A 323 -19.76 5.56 -6.82
CA LEU A 323 -19.61 4.79 -5.56
C LEU A 323 -18.41 3.83 -5.54
N ARG A 324 -17.51 3.88 -6.54
CA ARG A 324 -16.39 2.93 -6.70
C ARG A 324 -15.56 2.75 -5.42
N GLY A 325 -15.54 1.51 -4.93
CA GLY A 325 -14.59 1.01 -3.94
C GLY A 325 -14.72 1.63 -2.55
N VAL A 326 -15.88 2.20 -2.22
CA VAL A 326 -16.15 2.74 -0.89
C VAL A 326 -16.48 1.59 0.06
N GLY A 327 -15.59 1.34 1.03
CA GLY A 327 -15.83 0.43 2.15
C GLY A 327 -16.58 1.10 3.29
N VAL A 328 -16.63 0.43 4.44
CA VAL A 328 -17.25 0.97 5.65
C VAL A 328 -16.43 2.19 6.13
N PRO A 329 -17.07 3.28 6.57
CA PRO A 329 -16.36 4.35 7.29
C PRO A 329 -15.65 3.75 8.50
N VAL A 330 -14.36 4.04 8.64
CA VAL A 330 -13.65 3.70 9.88
C VAL A 330 -14.20 4.66 10.95
N GLU A 331 -14.90 4.12 11.96
CA GLU A 331 -15.25 4.92 13.15
C GLU A 331 -13.93 5.40 13.77
N ASP A 332 -13.90 6.58 14.40
CA ASP A 332 -12.73 7.06 15.15
C ASP A 332 -12.54 6.15 16.39
N ASP A 333 -12.17 4.89 16.16
CA ASP A 333 -11.90 3.91 17.20
C ASP A 333 -10.63 4.36 17.91
N PHE A 334 -10.78 4.65 19.19
CA PHE A 334 -9.68 4.87 20.12
C PHE A 334 -8.84 3.59 20.16
N VAL A 335 -7.78 3.52 19.36
CA VAL A 335 -6.81 2.42 19.39
C VAL A 335 -5.89 2.64 20.60
N ASP A 336 -6.42 2.36 21.79
CA ASP A 336 -5.69 2.46 23.07
C ASP A 336 -4.74 1.27 23.32
N ASP A 337 -4.65 0.28 22.42
CA ASP A 337 -3.71 -0.83 22.59
C ASP A 337 -3.04 -1.26 21.27
N ILE A 338 -1.74 -1.00 21.20
CA ILE A 338 -0.82 -1.52 20.19
C ILE A 338 -0.55 -3.03 20.35
N ASP A 339 -1.08 -3.67 21.39
CA ASP A 339 -1.11 -5.14 21.51
C ASP A 339 -2.13 -5.81 20.55
N SER A 340 -2.88 -5.00 19.79
CA SER A 340 -3.89 -5.44 18.81
C SER A 340 -3.53 -5.08 17.35
N TRP A 341 -2.29 -5.29 16.92
CA TRP A 341 -2.05 -5.40 15.47
C TRP A 341 -2.72 -6.67 14.97
N SER A 342 -3.64 -6.56 14.02
CA SER A 342 -4.14 -7.77 13.36
C SER A 342 -2.98 -8.42 12.60
N ASP A 343 -2.82 -9.74 12.70
CA ASP A 343 -1.76 -10.47 11.97
C ASP A 343 -1.75 -10.11 10.46
N MET A 344 -2.91 -9.68 9.92
CA MET A 344 -3.13 -9.21 8.56
C MET A 344 -2.44 -7.88 8.19
N GLU A 345 -2.40 -6.88 9.08
CA GLU A 345 -1.68 -5.61 8.81
C GLU A 345 -0.17 -5.82 8.79
N MET A 346 0.31 -6.74 9.62
CA MET A 346 1.67 -7.25 9.60
C MET A 346 1.93 -8.01 8.30
N GLU A 347 1.04 -8.91 7.89
CA GLU A 347 1.13 -9.72 6.67
C GLU A 347 1.16 -8.85 5.40
N ILE A 348 0.35 -7.79 5.31
CA ILE A 348 0.36 -6.84 4.18
C ILE A 348 1.67 -6.04 4.12
N MET A 349 2.26 -5.67 5.27
CA MET A 349 3.61 -5.07 5.29
C MET A 349 4.67 -6.09 4.87
N LEU A 350 4.53 -7.35 5.30
CA LEU A 350 5.45 -8.45 4.98
C LEU A 350 5.44 -8.81 3.50
N GLU A 351 4.27 -8.96 2.88
CA GLU A 351 4.14 -9.27 1.45
C GLU A 351 4.69 -8.15 0.57
N ALA A 352 4.48 -6.90 0.99
CA ALA A 352 4.95 -5.75 0.24
C ALA A 352 6.45 -5.47 0.44
N ASP A 353 7.03 -5.74 1.62
CA ASP A 353 8.48 -5.71 1.82
C ASP A 353 9.16 -6.89 1.08
N GLU A 354 8.53 -8.09 1.04
CA GLU A 354 9.00 -9.24 0.25
C GLU A 354 9.04 -8.96 -1.25
N TYR A 355 7.96 -8.42 -1.81
CA TYR A 355 7.88 -8.07 -3.23
C TYR A 355 8.86 -6.96 -3.59
N ASN A 356 8.96 -5.91 -2.77
CA ASN A 356 9.77 -4.74 -3.09
C ASN A 356 11.27 -5.00 -2.93
N ASP A 357 11.71 -5.75 -1.91
CA ASP A 357 13.12 -6.17 -1.78
C ASP A 357 13.52 -7.11 -2.92
N MET A 358 12.65 -8.05 -3.32
CA MET A 358 12.92 -8.97 -4.42
C MET A 358 13.10 -8.22 -5.75
N VAL A 359 12.18 -7.31 -6.06
CA VAL A 359 12.22 -6.48 -7.28
C VAL A 359 13.42 -5.52 -7.28
N TYR A 360 13.77 -4.94 -6.13
CA TYR A 360 14.96 -4.08 -6.00
C TYR A 360 16.24 -4.83 -6.35
N TRP A 361 16.47 -6.01 -5.77
CA TRP A 361 17.67 -6.79 -6.03
C TRP A 361 17.69 -7.39 -7.44
N GLU A 362 16.53 -7.78 -7.99
CA GLU A 362 16.44 -8.21 -9.39
C GLU A 362 16.81 -7.09 -10.36
N ASN A 363 16.37 -5.85 -10.09
CA ASN A 363 16.72 -4.69 -10.92
C ASN A 363 18.21 -4.32 -10.81
N VAL A 364 18.78 -4.31 -9.60
CA VAL A 364 20.22 -4.04 -9.39
C VAL A 364 21.08 -5.09 -10.09
N ILE A 365 20.75 -6.37 -9.97
CA ILE A 365 21.49 -7.45 -10.65
C ILE A 365 21.37 -7.32 -12.16
N ARG A 366 20.21 -6.92 -12.69
CA ARG A 366 20.00 -6.73 -14.13
C ARG A 366 20.80 -5.56 -14.69
N GLU A 367 21.00 -4.50 -13.92
CA GLU A 367 21.79 -3.33 -14.32
C GLU A 367 23.31 -3.57 -14.19
N GLU A 368 23.77 -4.42 -13.27
CA GLU A 368 25.19 -4.83 -13.17
C GLU A 368 25.61 -5.89 -14.21
N SER A 369 24.64 -6.51 -14.89
CA SER A 369 24.84 -7.56 -15.90
C SER A 369 24.83 -7.04 -17.36
N LEU A 370 24.65 -5.73 -17.54
CA LEU A 370 24.73 -4.99 -18.80
C LEU A 370 26.01 -4.15 -18.81
#